data_AF-A0A7J2U6K1-F1
#
_entry.id   AF-A0A7J2U6K1-F1
#
_cell.length_a   1.000
_cell.length_b   1.000
_cell.length_c   1.000
_cell.angle_alpha   90.00
_cell.angle_beta   90.00
_cell.angle_gamma   90.00
#
_symmetry.space_group_name_H-M   'P 1'
#
loop_
_entity.id
_entity.type
_entity.pdbx_description
1 polymer ?
#
loop_
_entity_poly.entity_id
_entity_poly.type
_entity_poly.pdbx_seq_one_letter_code
_entity_poly.pdbx_strand_id
1 'polypeptide(L)'
;MAGRFLNFFKPISRFVPEVKAPERKVSFNEKIFWTAIALIVYLVMSSNACRLYGIPSQVQEQLAPLRIIFASTRGTLMELGIGPIVTAGLILQLLAGSAIIECDMSKAEDRALFTAASKVLALILTGVQASAYIISGMYGALPGPTAVIVFLQLLAAGVIVMLLDELIQKGWGLGSGISLFIMAGVAQQIFLE
;
A
#
# COMPACT_ATOMS: atom_id res chain seq x y z
N MET A 1 -29.31 -1.04 7.17
CA MET A 1 -28.60 -1.92 8.15
C MET A 1 -27.08 -1.91 7.90
N ALA A 2 -26.58 -0.83 7.27
CA ALA A 2 -25.19 -0.53 6.89
C ALA A 2 -24.12 -0.69 7.99
N GLY A 3 -24.46 -0.37 9.23
CA GLY A 3 -23.46 -0.30 10.31
C GLY A 3 -22.83 -1.65 10.67
N ARG A 4 -23.48 -2.80 10.43
CA ARG A 4 -22.99 -4.10 10.96
C ARG A 4 -21.67 -4.57 10.35
N PHE A 5 -21.47 -4.42 9.05
CA PHE A 5 -20.24 -4.89 8.38
C PHE A 5 -19.07 -3.94 8.66
N LEU A 6 -19.29 -2.63 8.61
CA LEU A 6 -18.25 -1.64 8.90
C LEU A 6 -17.90 -1.59 10.41
N ASN A 7 -18.88 -1.83 11.29
CA ASN A 7 -18.62 -1.94 12.73
C ASN A 7 -17.84 -3.22 13.10
N PHE A 8 -17.78 -4.24 12.25
CA PHE A 8 -16.91 -5.41 12.45
C PHE A 8 -15.43 -5.03 12.40
N PHE A 9 -15.08 -4.02 11.60
CA PHE A 9 -13.70 -3.54 11.48
C PHE A 9 -13.33 -2.50 12.57
N LYS A 10 -14.30 -1.89 13.26
CA LYS A 10 -14.08 -0.93 14.35
C LYS A 10 -13.15 -1.41 15.49
N PRO A 11 -13.24 -2.65 16.00
CA PRO A 11 -12.31 -3.13 17.02
C PRO A 11 -10.89 -3.33 16.46
N ILE A 12 -10.77 -3.75 15.19
CA ILE A 12 -9.48 -4.00 14.54
C ILE A 12 -8.81 -2.69 14.12
N SER A 13 -9.60 -1.68 13.73
CA SER A 13 -9.10 -0.37 13.31
C SER A 13 -8.36 0.38 14.43
N ARG A 14 -8.57 0.03 15.71
CA ARG A 14 -7.79 0.56 16.84
C ARG A 14 -6.33 0.12 16.83
N PHE A 15 -6.02 -1.03 16.23
CA PHE A 15 -4.66 -1.56 16.16
C PHE A 15 -3.95 -1.19 14.86
N VAL A 16 -4.69 -0.66 13.88
CA VAL A 16 -4.10 -0.23 12.61
C VAL A 16 -3.51 1.17 12.79
N PRO A 17 -2.24 1.40 12.43
CA PRO A 17 -1.64 2.72 12.53
C PRO A 17 -2.40 3.72 11.65
N GLU A 18 -2.57 4.93 12.15
CA GLU A 18 -3.34 5.99 11.49
C GLU A 18 -2.57 7.31 11.51
N VAL A 19 -2.53 8.00 10.37
CA VAL A 19 -1.92 9.33 10.25
C VAL A 19 -2.93 10.38 10.74
N LYS A 20 -2.54 11.27 11.66
CA LYS A 20 -3.45 12.33 12.12
C LYS A 20 -3.72 13.34 10.99
N ALA A 21 -4.98 13.70 10.78
CA ALA A 21 -5.34 14.77 9.84
C ALA A 21 -4.83 16.13 10.36
N PRO A 22 -4.41 17.04 9.48
CA PRO A 22 -3.90 18.34 9.89
C PRO A 22 -5.01 19.19 10.51
N GLU A 23 -4.80 19.69 11.72
CA GLU A 23 -5.73 20.60 12.43
C GLU A 23 -5.69 22.03 11.87
N ARG A 24 -4.63 22.35 11.14
CA ARG A 24 -4.40 23.64 10.50
C ARG A 24 -4.46 23.51 8.98
N LYS A 25 -4.73 24.62 8.29
CA LYS A 25 -4.54 24.68 6.83
C LYS A 25 -3.05 24.54 6.51
N VAL A 26 -2.69 23.45 5.85
CA VAL A 26 -1.31 23.16 5.43
C VAL A 26 -0.94 24.07 4.25
N SER A 27 0.19 24.77 4.35
CA SER A 27 0.68 25.67 3.30
C SER A 27 1.10 24.88 2.05
N PHE A 28 1.08 25.50 0.88
CA PHE A 28 1.46 24.84 -0.37
C PHE A 28 2.90 24.28 -0.34
N ASN A 29 3.84 25.04 0.23
CA ASN A 29 5.24 24.62 0.35
C ASN A 29 5.39 23.40 1.28
N GLU A 30 4.63 23.38 2.37
CA GLU A 30 4.60 22.23 3.29
C GLU A 30 4.01 21.00 2.59
N LYS A 31 2.99 21.18 1.74
CA LYS A 31 2.45 20.07 0.94
C LYS A 31 3.45 19.49 -0.05
N ILE A 32 4.20 20.35 -0.75
CA ILE A 32 5.28 19.91 -1.63
C ILE A 32 6.33 19.14 -0.83
N PHE A 33 6.74 19.67 0.32
CA PHE A 33 7.75 19.04 1.16
C PHE A 33 7.36 17.62 1.60
N TRP A 34 6.15 17.43 2.10
CA TRP A 34 5.65 16.10 2.48
C TRP A 34 5.50 15.15 1.29
N THR A 35 5.05 15.67 0.15
CA THR A 35 4.94 14.88 -1.09
C THR A 35 6.32 14.43 -1.57
N ALA A 36 7.33 15.32 -1.50
CA ALA A 36 8.70 15.00 -1.85
C ALA A 36 9.32 13.96 -0.92
N ILE A 37 9.07 14.06 0.40
CA ILE A 37 9.50 13.04 1.36
C ILE A 37 8.88 11.68 1.03
N ALA A 38 7.57 11.63 0.80
CA ALA A 38 6.89 10.38 0.46
C ALA A 38 7.45 9.76 -0.83
N LEU A 39 7.74 10.59 -1.84
CA LEU A 39 8.39 10.17 -3.07
C LEU A 39 9.80 9.62 -2.81
N ILE A 40 10.63 10.31 -2.05
CA ILE A 40 12.00 9.86 -1.74
C ILE A 40 11.96 8.52 -1.00
N VAL A 41 11.08 8.35 -0.01
CA VAL A 41 10.93 7.08 0.71
C VAL A 41 10.52 5.96 -0.25
N TYR A 42 9.55 6.21 -1.13
CA TYR A 42 9.17 5.26 -2.18
C TYR A 42 10.35 4.88 -3.07
N LEU A 43 11.10 5.86 -3.59
CA LEU A 43 12.24 5.63 -4.48
C LEU A 43 13.36 4.86 -3.78
N VAL A 44 13.62 5.13 -2.51
CA VAL A 44 14.62 4.39 -1.72
C VAL A 44 14.17 2.94 -1.51
N MET A 45 12.90 2.72 -1.17
CA MET A 45 12.33 1.38 -1.00
C MET A 45 12.29 0.59 -2.31
N SER A 46 12.05 1.26 -3.45
CA SER A 46 12.08 0.64 -4.77
C SER A 46 13.49 0.40 -5.31
N SER A 47 14.48 1.14 -4.79
CA SER A 47 15.87 1.04 -5.24
C SER A 47 16.57 -0.26 -4.82
N ASN A 48 17.65 -0.57 -5.55
CA ASN A 48 18.53 -1.72 -5.28
C ASN A 48 19.19 -1.70 -3.89
N ALA A 49 19.13 -0.59 -3.15
CA ALA A 49 19.66 -0.49 -1.79
C ALA A 49 18.79 -1.24 -0.76
N CYS A 50 17.48 -1.39 -1.03
CA CYS A 50 16.52 -2.02 -0.12
C CYS A 50 16.05 -3.37 -0.65
N ARG A 51 16.99 -4.28 -0.91
CA ARG A 51 16.69 -5.64 -1.33
C ARG A 51 16.18 -6.52 -0.19
N LEU A 52 15.27 -7.43 -0.53
CA LEU A 52 14.76 -8.43 0.40
C LEU A 52 15.90 -9.35 0.85
N TYR A 53 15.90 -9.69 2.13
CA TYR A 53 17.00 -10.45 2.72
C TYR A 53 17.01 -11.88 2.19
N GLY A 54 18.18 -12.32 1.70
CA GLY A 54 18.40 -13.70 1.27
C GLY A 54 17.80 -14.09 -0.09
N ILE A 55 17.37 -13.12 -0.91
CA ILE A 55 16.83 -13.38 -2.26
C ILE A 55 17.94 -13.20 -3.31
N PRO A 56 18.23 -14.22 -4.17
CA PRO A 56 19.25 -14.13 -5.21
C PRO A 56 18.94 -13.04 -6.24
N SER A 57 19.96 -12.39 -6.80
CA SER A 57 19.79 -11.28 -7.76
C SER A 57 19.31 -11.69 -9.16
N GLN A 58 19.19 -12.98 -9.44
CA GLN A 58 18.82 -13.54 -10.75
C GLN A 58 17.38 -14.09 -10.77
N VAL A 59 16.44 -13.40 -10.14
CA VAL A 59 15.02 -13.76 -10.30
C VAL A 59 14.52 -13.13 -11.60
N GLN A 60 14.28 -13.98 -12.60
CA GLN A 60 13.86 -13.61 -13.95
C GLN A 60 12.61 -12.71 -13.92
N GLU A 61 12.68 -11.50 -14.48
CA GLU A 61 11.55 -10.55 -14.56
C GLU A 61 10.37 -11.23 -15.27
N GLN A 62 9.32 -11.49 -14.50
CA GLN A 62 8.09 -12.11 -14.95
C GLN A 62 7.00 -11.12 -14.54
N LEU A 63 6.11 -10.77 -15.49
CA LEU A 63 4.97 -9.86 -15.29
C LEU A 63 5.29 -8.34 -15.26
N ALA A 64 6.17 -7.86 -16.15
CA ALA A 64 6.47 -6.43 -16.30
C ALA A 64 5.23 -5.49 -16.36
N PRO A 65 4.11 -5.83 -17.05
CA PRO A 65 2.96 -4.93 -17.12
C PRO A 65 2.23 -4.77 -15.77
N LEU A 66 2.11 -5.83 -14.97
CA LEU A 66 1.46 -5.77 -13.66
C LEU A 66 2.28 -4.94 -12.68
N ARG A 67 3.60 -4.96 -12.82
CA ARG A 67 4.52 -4.23 -11.94
C ARG A 67 4.38 -2.72 -12.08
N ILE A 68 4.10 -2.24 -13.30
CA ILE A 68 3.82 -0.83 -13.57
C ILE A 68 2.54 -0.39 -12.87
N ILE A 69 1.46 -1.16 -13.02
CA ILE A 69 0.15 -0.84 -12.44
C ILE A 69 0.23 -0.79 -10.91
N PHE A 70 0.98 -1.71 -10.32
CA PHE A 70 1.13 -1.80 -8.87
C PHE A 70 2.32 -1.02 -8.31
N ALA A 71 3.04 -0.24 -9.13
CA ALA A 71 4.22 0.51 -8.68
C ALA A 71 5.17 -0.37 -7.84
N SER A 72 5.43 -1.58 -8.32
CA SER A 72 6.15 -2.63 -7.60
C SER A 72 7.46 -2.99 -8.29
N THR A 73 8.49 -3.34 -7.52
CA THR A 73 9.83 -3.67 -8.03
C THR A 73 10.31 -5.01 -7.48
N ARG A 74 10.93 -5.87 -8.31
CA ARG A 74 11.30 -7.25 -7.90
C ARG A 74 12.45 -7.21 -6.92
N GLY A 75 12.40 -8.11 -5.94
CA GLY A 75 13.47 -8.36 -4.99
C GLY A 75 13.70 -7.20 -4.02
N THR A 76 12.80 -6.20 -3.96
CA THR A 76 12.90 -5.06 -3.05
C THR A 76 11.74 -5.02 -2.07
N LEU A 77 11.79 -4.09 -1.12
CA LEU A 77 10.68 -3.85 -0.20
C LEU A 77 9.36 -3.51 -0.93
N MET A 78 9.45 -3.03 -2.17
CA MET A 78 8.29 -2.70 -3.01
C MET A 78 7.80 -3.87 -3.87
N GLU A 79 8.09 -5.13 -3.53
CA GLU A 79 7.64 -6.29 -4.32
C GLU A 79 6.13 -6.36 -4.50
N LEU A 80 5.35 -6.05 -3.46
CA LEU A 80 3.88 -5.99 -3.54
C LEU A 80 3.37 -4.62 -4.02
N GLY A 81 4.24 -3.61 -3.99
CA GLY A 81 3.92 -2.23 -4.34
C GLY A 81 2.69 -1.68 -3.62
N ILE A 82 1.85 -0.96 -4.38
CA ILE A 82 0.55 -0.46 -3.91
C ILE A 82 -0.60 -1.47 -4.12
N GLY A 83 -0.30 -2.67 -4.61
CA GLY A 83 -1.29 -3.68 -4.99
C GLY A 83 -2.32 -3.96 -3.91
N PRO A 84 -1.93 -4.36 -2.70
CA PRO A 84 -2.86 -4.60 -1.59
C PRO A 84 -3.80 -3.43 -1.28
N ILE A 85 -3.31 -2.18 -1.39
CA ILE A 85 -4.07 -0.96 -1.08
C ILE A 85 -5.13 -0.72 -2.16
N VAL A 86 -4.72 -0.77 -3.43
CA VAL A 86 -5.63 -0.58 -4.56
C VAL A 86 -6.67 -1.70 -4.62
N THR A 87 -6.25 -2.96 -4.42
CA THR A 87 -7.17 -4.11 -4.41
C THR A 87 -8.19 -3.98 -3.28
N ALA A 88 -7.79 -3.59 -2.07
CA ALA A 88 -8.72 -3.37 -0.96
C ALA A 88 -9.75 -2.28 -1.29
N GLY A 89 -9.28 -1.14 -1.83
CA GLY A 89 -10.14 -0.04 -2.24
C GLY A 89 -11.14 -0.46 -3.33
N LEU A 90 -10.67 -1.16 -4.37
CA LEU A 90 -11.52 -1.64 -5.46
C LEU A 90 -12.58 -2.64 -4.98
N ILE A 91 -12.21 -3.59 -4.11
CA ILE A 91 -13.18 -4.55 -3.54
C ILE A 91 -14.29 -3.80 -2.80
N LEU A 92 -13.94 -2.86 -1.93
CA LEU A 92 -14.93 -2.10 -1.16
C LEU A 92 -15.75 -1.16 -2.04
N GLN A 93 -15.15 -0.55 -3.06
CA GLN A 93 -15.86 0.25 -4.06
C GLN A 93 -16.86 -0.59 -4.84
N LEU A 94 -16.52 -1.82 -5.24
CA LEU A 94 -17.44 -2.73 -5.92
C LEU A 94 -18.58 -3.17 -5.00
N LEU A 95 -18.31 -3.47 -3.73
CA LEU A 95 -19.34 -3.84 -2.75
C LEU A 95 -20.30 -2.69 -2.45
N ALA A 96 -19.79 -1.46 -2.36
CA ALA A 96 -20.62 -0.28 -2.19
C ALA A 96 -21.41 0.07 -3.47
N GLY A 97 -20.76 0.01 -4.64
CA GLY A 97 -21.36 0.32 -5.94
C GLY A 97 -22.42 -0.69 -6.39
N SER A 98 -22.28 -1.97 -6.01
CA SER A 98 -23.29 -3.02 -6.23
C SER A 98 -24.44 -3.00 -5.23
N ALA A 99 -24.47 -2.02 -4.31
CA ALA A 99 -25.43 -1.90 -3.22
C ALA A 99 -25.50 -3.11 -2.26
N ILE A 100 -24.49 -4.00 -2.29
CA ILE A 100 -24.33 -5.08 -1.30
C ILE A 100 -24.05 -4.48 0.09
N ILE A 101 -23.32 -3.36 0.13
CA ILE A 101 -23.09 -2.55 1.32
C ILE A 101 -23.67 -1.16 1.09
N GLU A 102 -24.64 -0.77 1.92
CA GLU A 102 -25.11 0.62 2.01
C GLU A 102 -24.00 1.47 2.63
N CYS A 103 -23.36 2.35 1.84
CA CYS A 103 -22.35 3.29 2.33
C CYS A 103 -22.62 4.67 1.74
N ASP A 104 -22.99 5.63 2.59
CA ASP A 104 -23.32 6.98 2.15
C ASP A 104 -22.07 7.87 2.21
N MET A 105 -21.41 8.03 1.07
CA MET A 105 -20.24 8.91 0.94
C MET A 105 -20.56 10.39 1.15
N SER A 106 -21.80 10.81 1.43
CA SER A 106 -22.06 12.18 1.90
C SER A 106 -21.81 12.34 3.40
N LYS A 107 -21.88 11.25 4.18
CA LYS A 107 -21.72 11.26 5.64
C LYS A 107 -20.25 11.10 6.01
N ALA A 108 -19.78 11.97 6.91
CA ALA A 108 -18.40 11.91 7.40
C ALA A 108 -18.08 10.60 8.14
N GLU A 109 -19.05 10.03 8.86
CA GLU A 109 -18.88 8.76 9.58
C GLU A 109 -18.66 7.57 8.63
N ASP A 110 -19.50 7.45 7.60
CA ASP A 110 -19.40 6.38 6.60
C ASP A 110 -18.10 6.47 5.80
N ARG A 111 -17.65 7.70 5.45
CA ARG A 111 -16.33 7.92 4.85
C ARG A 111 -15.20 7.41 5.74
N ALA A 112 -15.23 7.76 7.03
CA ALA A 112 -14.21 7.32 7.98
C ALA A 112 -14.20 5.79 8.14
N LEU A 113 -15.38 5.17 8.20
CA LEU A 113 -15.52 3.72 8.24
C LEU A 113 -15.01 3.03 6.97
N PHE A 114 -15.29 3.59 5.79
CA PHE A 114 -14.80 3.07 4.52
C PHE A 114 -13.27 3.14 4.42
N THR A 115 -12.68 4.26 4.87
CA THR A 115 -11.22 4.42 4.96
C THR A 115 -10.63 3.41 5.94
N ALA A 116 -11.22 3.23 7.12
CA ALA A 116 -10.76 2.26 8.10
C ALA A 116 -10.85 0.82 7.56
N ALA A 117 -11.97 0.45 6.94
CA ALA A 117 -12.16 -0.87 6.33
C ALA A 117 -11.16 -1.13 5.20
N SER A 118 -10.92 -0.13 4.35
CA SER A 118 -9.92 -0.20 3.27
C SER A 118 -8.53 -0.52 3.81
N LYS A 119 -8.13 0.13 4.91
CA LYS A 119 -6.82 -0.13 5.52
C LYS A 119 -6.72 -1.51 6.16
N VAL A 120 -7.73 -1.93 6.91
CA VAL A 120 -7.72 -3.26 7.52
C VAL A 120 -7.64 -4.32 6.43
N LEU A 121 -8.44 -4.16 5.37
CA LEU A 121 -8.43 -5.07 4.24
C LEU A 121 -7.08 -5.03 3.49
N ALA A 122 -6.50 -3.84 3.29
CA ALA A 122 -5.18 -3.71 2.67
C ALA A 122 -4.11 -4.46 3.47
N LEU A 123 -4.08 -4.30 4.80
CA LEU A 123 -3.13 -5.01 5.67
C LEU A 123 -3.31 -6.53 5.60
N ILE A 124 -4.55 -7.02 5.62
CA ILE A 124 -4.86 -8.45 5.46
C ILE A 124 -4.36 -8.94 4.10
N LEU A 125 -4.66 -8.20 3.02
CA LEU A 125 -4.21 -8.54 1.67
C LEU A 125 -2.69 -8.52 1.55
N THR A 126 -1.99 -7.59 2.19
CA THR A 126 -0.52 -7.59 2.22
C THR A 126 0.00 -8.88 2.86
N GLY A 127 -0.56 -9.30 3.99
CA GLY A 127 -0.16 -10.56 4.64
C GLY A 127 -0.47 -11.79 3.78
N VAL A 128 -1.66 -11.84 3.16
CA VAL A 128 -2.05 -12.95 2.28
C VAL A 128 -1.16 -13.01 1.05
N GLN A 129 -0.92 -11.89 0.38
CA GLN A 129 -0.07 -11.83 -0.82
C GLN A 129 1.39 -12.16 -0.49
N ALA A 130 1.95 -11.60 0.59
CA ALA A 130 3.30 -11.92 1.04
C ALA A 130 3.47 -13.42 1.31
N SER A 131 2.49 -14.03 2.01
CA SER A 131 2.50 -15.47 2.27
C SER A 131 2.40 -16.29 0.98
N ALA A 132 1.50 -15.90 0.07
CA ALA A 132 1.33 -16.58 -1.21
C ALA A 132 2.60 -16.51 -2.08
N TYR A 133 3.29 -15.37 -2.10
CA TYR A 133 4.55 -15.18 -2.85
C TYR A 133 5.66 -16.08 -2.31
N ILE A 134 5.74 -16.26 -0.99
CA ILE A 134 6.71 -17.16 -0.35
C ILE A 134 6.35 -18.63 -0.63
N ILE A 135 5.09 -19.02 -0.41
CA ILE A 135 4.63 -20.42 -0.54
C ILE A 135 4.68 -20.90 -2.00
N SER A 136 4.38 -20.01 -2.96
CA SER A 136 4.47 -20.30 -4.40
C SER A 136 5.90 -20.57 -4.89
N GLY A 137 6.92 -20.34 -4.06
CA GLY A 137 8.31 -20.53 -4.45
C GLY A 137 8.82 -19.47 -5.42
N MET A 138 8.17 -18.30 -5.51
CA MET A 138 8.51 -17.25 -6.47
C MET A 138 9.92 -16.65 -6.23
N TYR A 139 10.45 -16.84 -5.02
CA TYR A 139 11.81 -16.45 -4.62
C TYR A 139 12.81 -17.62 -4.62
N GLY A 140 12.38 -18.80 -5.06
CA GLY A 140 13.13 -20.05 -4.92
C GLY A 140 12.98 -20.72 -3.56
N ALA A 141 13.79 -21.75 -3.29
CA ALA A 141 13.79 -22.46 -2.02
C ALA A 141 14.43 -21.61 -0.92
N LEU A 142 13.60 -20.91 -0.14
CA LEU A 142 14.05 -20.13 1.02
C LEU A 142 14.10 -21.02 2.27
N PRO A 143 15.19 -20.95 3.06
CA PRO A 143 15.21 -21.53 4.40
C PRO A 143 14.07 -20.96 5.25
N GLY A 144 13.44 -21.78 6.11
CA GLY A 144 12.31 -21.38 6.95
C GLY A 144 12.53 -20.06 7.72
N PRO A 145 13.69 -19.83 8.36
CA PRO A 145 13.98 -18.56 9.03
C PRO A 145 14.01 -17.36 8.08
N THR A 146 14.59 -17.52 6.88
CA THR A 146 14.66 -16.47 5.86
C THR A 146 13.27 -16.11 5.34
N ALA A 147 12.42 -17.10 5.13
CA ALA A 147 11.03 -16.89 4.71
C ALA A 147 10.25 -16.02 5.71
N VAL A 148 10.44 -16.26 7.02
CA VAL A 148 9.82 -15.43 8.08
C VAL A 148 10.34 -13.99 8.05
N ILE A 149 11.65 -13.80 7.84
CA ILE A 149 12.24 -12.46 7.73
C ILE A 149 11.65 -11.71 6.52
N VAL A 150 11.62 -12.35 5.35
CA VAL A 150 11.06 -11.75 4.12
C VAL A 150 9.58 -11.40 4.31
N PHE A 151 8.81 -12.28 4.94
CA PHE A 151 7.40 -12.01 5.26
C PHE A 151 7.23 -10.75 6.12
N LEU A 152 8.03 -10.61 7.18
CA LEU A 152 8.01 -9.42 8.04
C LEU A 152 8.47 -8.16 7.31
N GLN A 153 9.46 -8.25 6.42
CA GLN A 153 9.90 -7.14 5.59
C GLN A 153 8.79 -6.65 4.66
N LEU A 154 8.09 -7.56 3.98
CA LEU A 154 6.98 -7.23 3.09
C LEU A 154 5.78 -6.64 3.83
N LEU A 155 5.45 -7.18 5.01
CA LEU A 155 4.42 -6.58 5.87
C LEU A 155 4.80 -5.17 6.31
N ALA A 156 6.03 -4.97 6.79
CA ALA A 156 6.50 -3.66 7.22
C ALA A 156 6.49 -2.65 6.05
N ALA A 157 6.96 -3.07 4.87
CA ALA A 157 6.92 -2.24 3.67
C ALA A 157 5.49 -1.87 3.27
N GLY A 158 4.56 -2.82 3.27
CA GLY A 158 3.15 -2.57 2.99
C GLY A 158 2.52 -1.57 3.96
N VAL A 159 2.85 -1.67 5.26
CA VAL A 159 2.40 -0.70 6.27
C VAL A 159 2.98 0.69 5.99
N ILE A 160 4.26 0.81 5.67
CA ILE A 160 4.90 2.09 5.35
C ILE A 160 4.20 2.75 4.15
N VAL A 161 4.02 2.01 3.05
CA VAL A 161 3.38 2.54 1.82
C VAL A 161 1.94 2.95 2.11
N MET A 162 1.19 2.16 2.87
CA MET A 162 -0.17 2.50 3.30
C MET A 162 -0.21 3.80 4.10
N LEU A 163 0.75 4.01 5.02
CA LEU A 163 0.83 5.23 5.82
C LEU A 163 1.24 6.45 4.99
N LEU A 164 2.15 6.28 4.02
CA LEU A 164 2.53 7.36 3.12
C LEU A 164 1.37 7.78 2.21
N ASP A 165 0.61 6.81 1.70
CA ASP A 165 -0.58 7.08 0.90
C ASP A 165 -1.64 7.83 1.73
N GLU A 166 -1.87 7.37 2.97
CA GLU A 166 -2.77 8.04 3.89
C GLU A 166 -2.32 9.47 4.23
N LEU A 167 -1.02 9.69 4.45
CA LEU A 167 -0.46 10.99 4.75
C LEU A 167 -0.81 11.99 3.63
N ILE A 168 -0.63 11.59 2.37
CA ILE A 168 -0.96 12.43 1.22
C ILE A 168 -2.48 12.66 1.15
N GLN A 169 -3.29 11.60 1.26
CA GLN A 169 -4.75 11.67 1.16
C GLN A 169 -5.40 12.52 2.26
N LYS A 170 -4.83 12.55 3.47
CA LYS A 170 -5.32 13.39 4.58
C LYS A 170 -5.00 14.88 4.42
N GLY A 171 -4.33 15.26 3.34
CA GLY A 171 -4.09 16.65 2.98
C GLY A 171 -2.75 17.22 3.43
N TRP A 172 -1.84 16.37 3.94
CA TRP A 172 -0.45 16.76 4.15
C TRP A 172 0.31 16.88 2.83
N GLY A 173 -0.08 16.13 1.79
CA GLY A 173 0.54 16.17 0.47
C GLY A 173 -0.35 16.77 -0.62
N LEU A 174 0.13 16.65 -1.86
CA LEU A 174 -0.60 17.01 -3.08
C LEU A 174 -1.14 15.75 -3.77
N GLY A 175 -2.42 15.76 -4.13
CA GLY A 175 -3.04 14.68 -4.90
C GLY A 175 -3.30 13.40 -4.08
N SER A 176 -2.95 12.24 -4.65
CA SER A 176 -3.12 10.91 -4.04
C SER A 176 -1.78 10.17 -4.02
N GLY A 177 -1.46 9.48 -2.92
CA GLY A 177 -0.22 8.72 -2.81
C GLY A 177 -0.12 7.61 -3.84
N ILE A 178 -1.22 6.88 -4.07
CA ILE A 178 -1.33 5.90 -5.17
C ILE A 178 -0.88 6.50 -6.52
N SER A 179 -1.42 7.68 -6.88
CA SER A 179 -1.07 8.31 -8.16
C SER A 179 0.40 8.76 -8.23
N LEU A 180 0.94 9.24 -7.10
CA LEU A 180 2.34 9.63 -6.97
C LEU A 180 3.26 8.43 -7.19
N PHE A 181 2.96 7.29 -6.56
CA PHE A 181 3.78 6.08 -6.64
C PHE A 181 3.73 5.43 -8.02
N ILE A 182 2.56 5.36 -8.67
CA ILE A 182 2.44 4.88 -10.05
C ILE A 182 3.26 5.76 -11.00
N MET A 183 3.10 7.09 -10.90
CA MET A 183 3.85 8.02 -11.74
C MET A 183 5.36 7.89 -11.51
N ALA A 184 5.80 7.78 -10.26
CA ALA A 184 7.19 7.57 -9.92
C ALA A 184 7.74 6.25 -10.48
N GLY A 185 6.98 5.16 -10.40
CA GLY A 185 7.36 3.87 -10.98
C GLY A 185 7.52 3.92 -12.50
N VAL A 186 6.56 4.53 -13.20
CA VAL A 186 6.64 4.74 -14.66
C VAL A 186 7.84 5.64 -15.02
N ALA A 187 8.06 6.73 -14.28
CA ALA A 187 9.19 7.61 -14.51
C ALA A 187 10.54 6.91 -14.28
N GLN A 188 10.67 6.09 -13.23
CA GLN A 188 11.88 5.28 -13.01
C GLN A 188 12.16 4.36 -14.20
N GLN A 189 11.14 3.67 -14.71
CA GLN A 189 11.31 2.76 -15.84
C GLN A 189 11.68 3.48 -17.15
N ILE A 190 11.18 4.70 -17.38
CA ILE A 190 11.49 5.46 -18.60
C ILE A 190 12.89 6.11 -18.54
N PHE A 191 13.29 6.62 -17.38
CA PHE A 191 14.50 7.44 -17.25
C PHE A 191 15.73 6.69 -16.72
N LEU A 192 15.56 5.56 -16.04
CA LEU A 192 16.65 4.83 -15.38
C LEU A 192 16.89 3.42 -15.93
N GLU A 193 15.95 2.87 -16.71
CA GLU A 193 16.08 1.62 -17.47
C GLU A 193 16.07 1.90 -18.98
#